data_AF-A0A9W8FGS5-F1
#
_entry.id   AF-A0A9W8FGS5-F1
#
_cell.length_a   1.000
_cell.length_b   1.000
_cell.length_c   1.000
_cell.angle_alpha   90.00
_cell.angle_beta   90.00
_cell.angle_gamma   90.00
#
_symmetry.space_group_name_H-M   'P 1'
#
loop_
_entity.id
_entity.type
_entity.pdbx_description
1 polymer ?
#
loop_
_entity_poly.entity_id
_entity_poly.type
_entity_poly.pdbx_seq_one_letter_code
_entity_poly.pdbx_strand_id
1 'polypeptide(L)'
;MENLQTADTDKTSDSQQNEQTTETNTETDTGNNTYVNALSDSTVAIGASLQNMQQILLGNMQQVAQMTLSMNTMMEEMVRRAISIGVFAKASAPQAPEAEESVGSLYSSVLRISVTNNSPIPLVNLKASLHFAQRNSNSDAAQSKQSVRIASSPVCMPASSEQETSANVKINPVIEFEPLETTTLLPVDAGAQDEGGSSAVQQESKPTNIGTGATAESAVCISVDALKQLDGQITVTFISPGTGTPLSVNHRFGVHLMHLIGGTNQRYFCAAKDVARKLEDHSIKVPRLMDSPGPSITIDLAYLRNAFSVPPVDGIDVGSVFVLLSDHNSIMLGLRVSSIDAGSQHAECEWIGDRDGAAAVGEPLSDQAASDVIRLLSQEISSHIC
;
A
#
# COMPACT_ATOMS: atom_id res chain seq x y z
N MET A 1 -21.20 48.21 6.05
CA MET A 1 -21.31 47.90 4.61
C MET A 1 -21.85 46.48 4.52
N GLU A 2 -23.12 46.24 4.84
CA GLU A 2 -24.34 46.51 4.04
C GLU A 2 -24.38 45.81 2.69
N ASN A 3 -25.15 44.72 2.66
CA ASN A 3 -26.17 44.29 1.67
C ASN A 3 -26.56 42.86 2.10
N LEU A 4 -27.67 42.56 2.78
CA LEU A 4 -29.09 42.82 2.48
C LEU A 4 -29.49 42.55 1.03
N GLN A 5 -29.95 41.32 0.76
CA GLN A 5 -31.18 41.13 0.00
C GLN A 5 -31.85 39.80 0.37
N THR A 6 -33.09 39.97 0.82
CA THR A 6 -34.13 39.02 1.21
C THR A 6 -34.76 38.35 -0.01
N ALA A 7 -35.18 37.09 0.14
CA ALA A 7 -36.27 36.52 -0.64
C ALA A 7 -37.03 35.51 0.22
N ASP A 8 -38.15 36.01 0.77
CA ASP A 8 -39.24 35.25 1.37
C ASP A 8 -39.88 34.30 0.36
N THR A 9 -40.24 33.09 0.81
CA THR A 9 -41.54 32.51 0.45
C THR A 9 -41.95 31.49 1.50
N ASP A 10 -42.62 32.03 2.50
CA ASP A 10 -43.41 31.32 3.49
C ASP A 10 -44.66 30.72 2.80
N LYS A 11 -44.92 29.43 3.02
CA LYS A 11 -46.18 28.76 2.65
C LYS A 11 -46.71 28.03 3.87
N THR A 12 -47.28 28.85 4.75
CA THR A 12 -48.29 28.49 5.74
C THR A 12 -49.61 28.24 5.01
N SER A 13 -50.12 27.01 5.08
CA SER A 13 -51.52 26.71 4.72
C SER A 13 -52.28 26.45 6.01
N ASP A 14 -53.03 27.48 6.41
CA ASP A 14 -53.92 27.46 7.56
C ASP A 14 -55.15 26.58 7.33
N SER A 15 -55.49 25.91 8.42
CA SER A 15 -56.78 25.43 8.89
C SER A 15 -57.99 26.20 8.33
N GLN A 16 -58.93 25.48 7.72
CA GLN A 16 -60.32 25.93 7.58
C GLN A 16 -61.20 25.15 8.56
N GLN A 17 -61.80 25.89 9.49
CA GLN A 17 -62.90 25.46 10.36
C GLN A 17 -64.12 26.36 10.05
N ASN A 18 -65.29 25.71 9.87
CA ASN A 18 -66.66 26.19 10.12
C ASN A 18 -67.18 27.39 9.30
N GLU A 19 -68.46 27.53 8.91
CA GLU A 19 -69.72 26.79 9.07
C GLU A 19 -70.72 27.57 8.18
N GLN A 20 -71.59 26.93 7.36
CA GLN A 20 -73.03 27.24 7.37
C GLN A 20 -73.87 26.31 6.47
N THR A 21 -74.86 25.77 7.16
CA THR A 21 -76.03 24.97 6.83
C THR A 21 -76.87 25.48 5.66
N THR A 22 -77.42 24.55 4.86
CA THR A 22 -78.81 24.67 4.37
C THR A 22 -79.44 23.29 4.40
N GLU A 23 -80.40 23.15 5.30
CA GLU A 23 -81.25 21.99 5.51
C GLU A 23 -82.12 21.72 4.28
N THR A 24 -82.24 20.45 3.89
CA THR A 24 -83.46 19.96 3.24
C THR A 24 -83.95 18.79 4.08
N ASN A 25 -84.90 19.10 4.96
CA ASN A 25 -85.65 18.12 5.73
C ASN A 25 -86.54 17.31 4.79
N THR A 26 -86.14 16.08 4.52
CA THR A 26 -87.09 15.00 4.23
C THR A 26 -87.14 14.10 5.46
N GLU A 27 -88.17 14.32 6.29
CA GLU A 27 -88.63 13.35 7.28
C GLU A 27 -89.04 12.07 6.55
N THR A 28 -88.16 11.07 6.55
CA THR A 28 -88.55 9.68 6.40
C THR A 28 -88.33 8.98 7.73
N ASP A 29 -89.44 8.72 8.38
CA ASP A 29 -89.65 7.89 9.54
C ASP A 29 -89.00 6.50 9.36
N THR A 30 -87.78 6.33 9.89
CA THR A 30 -87.11 5.03 10.09
C THR A 30 -86.21 5.11 11.32
N GLY A 31 -86.85 5.32 12.47
CA GLY A 31 -86.21 5.61 13.76
C GLY A 31 -85.27 4.55 14.36
N ASN A 32 -84.89 3.48 13.65
CA ASN A 32 -83.95 2.47 14.14
C ASN A 32 -82.67 2.29 13.30
N ASN A 33 -82.57 2.87 12.10
CA ASN A 33 -81.41 2.63 11.22
C ASN A 33 -80.39 3.77 11.16
N THR A 34 -80.76 5.01 11.48
CA THR A 34 -79.84 6.17 11.42
C THR A 34 -78.74 6.10 12.47
N TYR A 35 -79.05 5.60 13.67
CA TYR A 35 -78.09 5.43 14.75
C TYR A 35 -77.11 4.28 14.46
N VAL A 36 -77.61 3.20 13.85
CA VAL A 36 -76.80 2.06 13.43
C VAL A 36 -75.87 2.45 12.27
N ASN A 37 -76.34 3.26 11.33
CA ASN A 37 -75.50 3.80 10.25
C ASN A 37 -74.44 4.77 10.79
N ALA A 38 -74.79 5.68 11.71
CA ALA A 38 -73.81 6.57 12.34
C ALA A 38 -72.74 5.81 13.16
N LEU A 39 -73.11 4.72 13.84
CA LEU A 39 -72.16 3.84 14.52
C LEU A 39 -71.29 3.07 13.53
N SER A 40 -71.87 2.58 12.43
CA SER A 40 -71.13 1.93 11.34
C SER A 40 -70.10 2.88 10.72
N ASP A 41 -70.52 4.11 10.39
CA ASP A 41 -69.64 5.14 9.83
C ASP A 41 -68.53 5.53 10.83
N SER A 42 -68.85 5.59 12.11
CA SER A 42 -67.85 5.81 13.17
C SER A 42 -66.84 4.66 13.26
N THR A 43 -67.29 3.40 13.21
CA THR A 43 -66.37 2.25 13.18
C THR A 43 -65.50 2.21 11.93
N VAL A 44 -66.03 2.62 10.77
CA VAL A 44 -65.26 2.75 9.53
C VAL A 44 -64.23 3.87 9.63
N ALA A 45 -64.61 5.03 10.19
CA ALA A 45 -63.69 6.15 10.41
C ALA A 45 -62.57 5.81 11.40
N ILE A 46 -62.89 5.09 12.49
CA ILE A 46 -61.89 4.59 13.45
C ILE A 46 -60.96 3.58 12.77
N GLY A 47 -61.51 2.65 11.98
CA GLY A 47 -60.72 1.68 11.21
C GLY A 47 -59.74 2.36 10.24
N ALA A 48 -60.21 3.35 9.49
CA ALA A 48 -59.38 4.15 8.59
C ALA A 48 -58.30 4.95 9.34
N SER A 49 -58.65 5.55 10.48
CA SER A 49 -57.69 6.27 11.33
C SER A 49 -56.61 5.35 11.89
N LEU A 50 -56.96 4.13 12.29
CA LEU A 50 -56.01 3.14 12.82
C LEU A 50 -55.08 2.62 11.71
N GLN A 51 -55.61 2.37 10.52
CA GLN A 51 -54.80 2.03 9.34
C GLN A 51 -53.82 3.15 8.99
N ASN A 52 -54.28 4.41 8.99
CA ASN A 52 -53.42 5.56 8.73
C ASN A 52 -52.31 5.69 9.79
N MET A 53 -52.66 5.50 11.07
CA MET A 53 -51.67 5.51 12.16
C MET A 53 -50.64 4.38 12.00
N GLN A 54 -51.08 3.16 11.65
CA GLN A 54 -50.18 2.04 11.36
C GLN A 54 -49.25 2.34 10.18
N GLN A 55 -49.75 2.97 9.13
CA GLN A 55 -48.96 3.35 7.96
C GLN A 55 -47.92 4.41 8.29
N ILE A 56 -48.28 5.44 9.07
CA ILE A 56 -47.34 6.46 9.54
C ILE A 56 -46.25 5.82 10.41
N LEU A 57 -46.63 4.93 11.32
CA LEU A 57 -45.68 4.28 12.23
C LEU A 57 -44.71 3.37 11.46
N LEU A 58 -45.21 2.63 10.47
CA LEU A 58 -44.37 1.84 9.56
C LEU A 58 -43.44 2.73 8.72
N GLY A 59 -43.95 3.86 8.21
CA GLY A 59 -43.16 4.83 7.46
C GLY A 59 -42.02 5.42 8.28
N ASN A 60 -42.30 5.83 9.52
CA ASN A 60 -41.29 6.33 10.45
C ASN A 60 -40.25 5.27 10.79
N MET A 61 -40.66 4.01 11.01
CA MET A 61 -39.73 2.90 11.24
C MET A 61 -38.81 2.66 10.04
N GLN A 62 -39.35 2.67 8.82
CA GLN A 62 -38.56 2.52 7.60
C GLN A 62 -37.58 3.67 7.41
N GLN A 63 -38.00 4.91 7.66
CA GLN A 63 -37.14 6.08 7.57
C GLN A 63 -35.98 6.02 8.58
N VAL A 64 -36.25 5.64 9.83
CA VAL A 64 -35.21 5.48 10.87
C VAL A 64 -34.23 4.37 10.50
N ALA A 65 -34.73 3.26 9.95
CA ALA A 65 -33.87 2.17 9.48
C ALA A 65 -32.96 2.62 8.33
N GLN A 66 -33.50 3.36 7.36
CA GLN A 66 -32.72 3.91 6.24
C GLN A 66 -31.67 4.92 6.70
N MET A 67 -32.03 5.82 7.63
CA MET A 67 -31.10 6.79 8.20
C MET A 67 -29.97 6.10 8.97
N THR A 68 -30.29 5.08 9.78
CA THR A 68 -29.29 4.29 10.51
C THR A 68 -28.33 3.59 9.56
N LEU A 69 -28.86 2.96 8.49
CA LEU A 69 -28.02 2.32 7.47
C LEU A 69 -27.10 3.34 6.79
N SER A 70 -27.65 4.49 6.38
CA SER A 70 -26.88 5.55 5.73
C SER A 70 -25.77 6.11 6.63
N MET A 71 -26.07 6.33 7.92
CA MET A 71 -25.08 6.77 8.91
C MET A 71 -23.98 5.73 9.10
N ASN A 72 -24.34 4.44 9.19
CA ASN A 72 -23.36 3.37 9.29
C ASN A 72 -22.46 3.32 8.05
N THR A 73 -23.02 3.34 6.83
CA THR A 73 -22.23 3.35 5.60
C THR A 73 -21.31 4.58 5.52
N MET A 74 -21.80 5.75 5.91
CA MET A 74 -20.99 6.98 5.95
C MET A 74 -19.84 6.86 6.96
N MET A 75 -20.10 6.32 8.14
CA MET A 75 -19.10 6.12 9.18
C MET A 75 -18.04 5.10 8.74
N GLU A 76 -18.43 3.99 8.13
CA GLU A 76 -17.51 2.98 7.61
C GLU A 76 -16.59 3.55 6.53
N GLU A 77 -17.15 4.30 5.58
CA GLU A 77 -16.39 4.92 4.51
C GLU A 77 -15.44 6.01 5.03
N MET A 78 -15.89 6.80 6.03
CA MET A 78 -15.05 7.78 6.71
C MET A 78 -13.85 7.10 7.40
N VAL A 79 -14.07 5.99 8.10
CA VAL A 79 -13.00 5.23 8.75
C VAL A 79 -12.04 4.63 7.73
N ARG A 80 -12.54 4.01 6.64
CA ARG A 80 -11.69 3.46 5.58
C ARG A 80 -10.75 4.50 4.98
N ARG A 81 -11.26 5.71 4.67
CA ARG A 81 -10.48 6.81 4.08
C ARG A 81 -9.48 7.42 5.05
N ALA A 82 -9.75 7.34 6.34
CA ALA A 82 -8.89 7.88 7.37
C ALA A 82 -7.71 6.94 7.71
N ILE A 83 -7.72 5.70 7.24
CA ILE A 83 -6.60 4.77 7.41
C ILE A 83 -5.54 5.07 6.34
N SER A 84 -4.33 5.37 6.79
CA SER A 84 -3.17 5.55 5.92
C SER A 84 -2.22 4.37 6.09
N ILE A 85 -1.81 3.77 4.97
CA ILE A 85 -0.85 2.67 4.96
C ILE A 85 0.42 3.16 4.25
N GLY A 86 1.56 3.06 4.92
CA GLY A 86 2.87 3.41 4.38
C GLY A 86 3.77 2.18 4.37
N VAL A 87 4.38 1.90 3.23
CA VAL A 87 5.36 0.81 3.07
C VAL A 87 6.68 1.40 2.61
N PHE A 88 7.74 1.13 3.37
CA PHE A 88 9.08 1.66 3.13
C PHE A 88 10.06 0.51 3.08
N ALA A 89 10.69 0.28 1.93
CA ALA A 89 11.78 -0.66 1.86
C ALA A 89 13.03 -0.01 2.45
N LYS A 90 13.54 -0.58 3.55
CA LYS A 90 14.85 -0.22 4.08
C LYS A 90 15.82 -1.31 3.69
N ALA A 91 16.87 -0.89 3.02
CA ALA A 91 18.07 -1.66 2.81
C ALA A 91 18.52 -2.30 4.13
N SER A 92 18.57 -3.63 4.20
CA SER A 92 19.01 -4.35 5.40
C SER A 92 20.44 -3.92 5.74
N ALA A 93 20.73 -3.70 7.02
CA ALA A 93 22.11 -3.70 7.45
C ALA A 93 22.62 -5.14 7.27
N PRO A 94 23.87 -5.35 6.83
CA PRO A 94 24.45 -6.69 6.78
C PRO A 94 24.38 -7.26 8.18
N GLN A 95 23.46 -8.19 8.42
CA GLN A 95 23.54 -9.00 9.62
C GLN A 95 24.84 -9.79 9.48
N ALA A 96 25.69 -9.69 10.50
CA ALA A 96 26.93 -10.46 10.53
C ALA A 96 26.54 -11.92 10.22
N PRO A 97 27.25 -12.60 9.30
CA PRO A 97 26.90 -13.96 8.92
C PRO A 97 27.05 -14.85 10.16
N GLU A 98 25.95 -15.09 10.85
CA GLU A 98 25.87 -16.20 11.79
C GLU A 98 26.00 -17.46 10.93
N ALA A 99 27.02 -18.23 11.24
CA ALA A 99 27.59 -19.27 10.40
C ALA A 99 26.61 -20.44 10.19
N GLU A 100 25.69 -20.31 9.25
CA GLU A 100 25.01 -21.44 8.64
C GLU A 100 25.26 -21.42 7.13
N GLU A 101 26.15 -22.30 6.70
CA GLU A 101 26.49 -22.57 5.31
C GLU A 101 25.28 -23.13 4.56
N SER A 102 25.13 -22.69 3.29
CA SER A 102 24.22 -23.20 2.25
C SER A 102 22.74 -22.81 2.42
N VAL A 103 22.03 -22.24 1.44
CA VAL A 103 21.90 -22.59 0.03
C VAL A 103 21.40 -21.35 -0.74
N GLY A 104 22.13 -20.93 -1.78
CA GLY A 104 21.69 -19.95 -2.77
C GLY A 104 21.78 -18.47 -2.33
N SER A 105 22.34 -17.62 -3.19
CA SER A 105 22.39 -16.17 -2.99
C SER A 105 20.97 -15.59 -3.03
N LEU A 106 20.35 -15.43 -1.87
CA LEU A 106 19.04 -14.81 -1.74
C LEU A 106 19.20 -13.28 -1.60
N TYR A 107 18.58 -12.53 -2.50
CA TYR A 107 18.46 -11.08 -2.37
C TYR A 107 17.45 -10.76 -1.29
N SER A 108 17.84 -9.97 -0.28
CA SER A 108 16.97 -9.68 0.86
C SER A 108 16.74 -8.18 1.08
N SER A 109 15.54 -7.83 1.51
CA SER A 109 15.17 -6.46 1.88
C SER A 109 14.23 -6.46 3.08
N VAL A 110 14.37 -5.47 3.96
CA VAL A 110 13.45 -5.28 5.09
C VAL A 110 12.40 -4.24 4.70
N LEU A 111 11.15 -4.66 4.58
CA LEU A 111 10.02 -3.74 4.44
C LEU A 111 9.55 -3.28 5.81
N ARG A 112 9.50 -1.97 6.02
CA ARG A 112 8.82 -1.35 7.14
C ARG A 112 7.41 -0.99 6.71
N ILE A 113 6.44 -1.51 7.44
CA ILE A 113 5.01 -1.31 7.21
C ILE A 113 4.49 -0.46 8.36
N SER A 114 3.75 0.59 8.03
CA SER A 114 3.10 1.48 8.98
C SER A 114 1.61 1.58 8.64
N VAL A 115 0.75 1.41 9.62
CA VAL A 115 -0.69 1.60 9.50
C VAL A 115 -1.11 2.67 10.51
N THR A 116 -1.56 3.81 10.00
CA THR A 116 -1.97 4.96 10.82
C THR A 116 -3.48 5.13 10.77
N ASN A 117 -4.11 5.21 11.95
CA ASN A 117 -5.53 5.51 12.08
C ASN A 117 -5.71 7.01 12.30
N ASN A 118 -6.08 7.77 11.26
CA ASN A 118 -6.41 9.19 11.40
C ASN A 118 -7.88 9.44 11.74
N SER A 119 -8.67 8.38 11.91
CA SER A 119 -10.09 8.51 12.26
C SER A 119 -10.25 8.80 13.76
N PRO A 120 -11.33 9.47 14.18
CA PRO A 120 -11.62 9.68 15.59
C PRO A 120 -12.02 8.38 16.32
N ILE A 121 -12.21 7.27 15.60
CA ILE A 121 -12.71 5.99 16.11
C ILE A 121 -11.53 5.00 16.22
N PRO A 122 -11.32 4.34 17.37
CA PRO A 122 -10.28 3.32 17.49
C PRO A 122 -10.61 2.10 16.62
N LEU A 123 -9.58 1.51 16.00
CA LEU A 123 -9.68 0.27 15.24
C LEU A 123 -9.50 -0.92 16.16
N VAL A 124 -10.45 -1.85 16.12
CA VAL A 124 -10.46 -3.05 16.95
C VAL A 124 -10.25 -4.29 16.08
N ASN A 125 -9.47 -5.25 16.57
CA ASN A 125 -9.13 -6.50 15.88
C ASN A 125 -8.55 -6.27 14.48
N LEU A 126 -7.67 -5.29 14.37
CA LEU A 126 -6.97 -5.00 13.13
C LEU A 126 -6.01 -6.14 12.79
N LYS A 127 -6.13 -6.68 11.58
CA LYS A 127 -5.22 -7.67 11.00
C LYS A 127 -4.68 -7.13 9.68
N ALA A 128 -3.39 -7.28 9.44
CA ALA A 128 -2.77 -7.00 8.16
C ALA A 128 -2.43 -8.31 7.47
N SER A 129 -2.75 -8.43 6.18
CA SER A 129 -2.23 -9.48 5.32
C SER A 129 -1.35 -8.87 4.24
N LEU A 130 -0.23 -9.53 3.95
CA LEU A 130 0.75 -9.09 2.96
C LEU A 130 0.83 -10.13 1.85
N HIS A 131 0.74 -9.66 0.61
CA HIS A 131 0.76 -10.49 -0.59
C HIS A 131 1.80 -9.95 -1.57
N PHE A 132 2.54 -10.84 -2.21
CA PHE A 132 3.47 -10.49 -3.28
C PHE A 132 3.14 -11.25 -4.55
N ALA A 133 3.16 -10.54 -5.66
CA ALA A 133 3.12 -11.09 -7.01
C ALA A 133 4.35 -10.60 -7.78
N GLN A 134 4.87 -11.43 -8.68
CA GLN A 134 5.90 -10.97 -9.62
C GLN A 134 5.26 -9.97 -10.60
N ARG A 135 5.92 -8.83 -10.84
CA ARG A 135 5.50 -7.93 -11.90
C ARG A 135 5.82 -8.57 -13.24
N ASN A 136 4.82 -9.13 -13.91
CA ASN A 136 4.99 -9.77 -15.21
C ASN A 136 5.39 -8.74 -16.26
N SER A 137 6.55 -8.93 -16.87
CA SER A 137 7.03 -8.13 -17.99
C SER A 137 6.38 -8.61 -19.30
N ASN A 138 5.08 -8.37 -19.46
CA ASN A 138 4.37 -8.47 -20.75
C ASN A 138 4.54 -9.73 -21.63
N SER A 139 5.01 -10.87 -21.11
CA SER A 139 5.05 -12.13 -21.87
C SER A 139 4.05 -13.14 -21.31
N ASP A 140 3.05 -13.49 -22.13
CA ASP A 140 1.98 -14.48 -21.92
C ASP A 140 2.47 -15.95 -21.78
N ALA A 141 3.66 -16.20 -21.24
CA ALA A 141 4.19 -17.57 -21.19
C ALA A 141 4.94 -17.87 -19.89
N ALA A 142 4.48 -18.95 -19.24
CA ALA A 142 5.11 -19.70 -18.16
C ALA A 142 5.25 -18.98 -16.80
N GLN A 143 4.34 -19.32 -15.90
CA GLN A 143 4.50 -19.14 -14.46
C GLN A 143 5.73 -19.94 -13.98
N SER A 144 6.88 -19.28 -13.91
CA SER A 144 8.05 -19.80 -13.20
C SER A 144 7.71 -19.89 -11.71
N LYS A 145 7.73 -21.12 -11.15
CA LYS A 145 7.58 -21.37 -9.71
C LYS A 145 8.76 -20.70 -8.99
N GLN A 146 8.49 -19.72 -8.14
CA GLN A 146 9.54 -18.94 -7.46
C GLN A 146 9.29 -18.89 -5.96
N SER A 147 10.35 -19.07 -5.17
CA SER A 147 10.23 -19.04 -3.71
C SER A 147 10.43 -17.62 -3.19
N VAL A 148 9.36 -16.99 -2.71
CA VAL A 148 9.45 -15.78 -1.89
C VAL A 148 9.44 -16.21 -0.43
N ARG A 149 10.55 -16.01 0.27
CA ARG A 149 10.61 -16.28 1.71
C ARG A 149 10.30 -15.00 2.46
N ILE A 150 9.32 -15.08 3.36
CA ILE A 150 8.94 -13.96 4.20
C ILE A 150 9.21 -14.36 5.64
N ALA A 151 10.12 -13.63 6.29
CA ALA A 151 10.44 -13.84 7.69
C ALA A 151 10.04 -12.60 8.49
N SER A 152 9.17 -12.78 9.49
CA SER A 152 8.95 -11.78 10.52
C SER A 152 10.09 -11.87 11.53
N SER A 153 11.01 -10.91 11.48
CA SER A 153 11.94 -10.72 12.58
C SER A 153 11.31 -9.74 13.56
N PRO A 154 11.29 -10.01 14.88
CA PRO A 154 10.99 -8.98 15.87
C PRO A 154 12.12 -7.95 15.80
N VAL A 155 12.01 -7.00 14.87
CA VAL A 155 12.97 -5.92 14.77
C VAL A 155 12.82 -5.11 16.05
N CYS A 156 13.84 -5.22 16.90
CA CYS A 156 14.03 -4.31 18.02
C CYS A 156 14.26 -2.93 17.39
N MET A 157 13.17 -2.19 17.14
CA MET A 157 13.24 -0.82 16.66
C MET A 157 14.12 -0.09 17.67
N PRO A 158 15.23 0.53 17.25
CA PRO A 158 16.00 1.36 18.17
C PRO A 158 15.02 2.40 18.69
N ALA A 159 14.82 2.43 20.01
CA ALA A 159 14.00 3.45 20.64
C ALA A 159 14.49 4.80 20.10
N SER A 160 13.63 5.50 19.36
CA SER A 160 13.94 6.81 18.81
C SER A 160 14.41 7.66 19.98
N SER A 161 15.72 7.93 20.03
CA SER A 161 16.33 8.75 21.08
C SER A 161 16.03 10.21 20.78
N GLU A 162 14.75 10.57 20.76
CA GLU A 162 14.29 11.94 20.90
C GLU A 162 13.81 12.07 22.34
N GLN A 163 14.67 12.69 23.13
CA GLN A 163 14.52 12.92 24.56
C GLN A 163 13.44 14.00 24.78
N GLU A 164 12.17 13.67 24.58
CA GLU A 164 11.06 14.49 25.05
C GLU A 164 10.71 14.14 26.50
N THR A 165 11.00 15.10 27.38
CA THR A 165 10.64 15.08 28.78
C THR A 165 9.19 15.54 28.94
N SER A 166 8.22 14.63 28.85
CA SER A 166 6.93 14.80 29.56
C SER A 166 6.10 13.51 29.59
N ALA A 167 5.34 13.35 30.68
CA ALA A 167 4.58 12.16 31.02
C ALA A 167 3.39 11.91 30.07
N ASN A 168 3.62 11.15 29.00
CA ASN A 168 2.61 10.31 28.33
C ASN A 168 3.35 9.36 27.38
N VAL A 169 3.79 8.21 27.90
CA VAL A 169 4.41 7.17 27.07
C VAL A 169 3.32 6.58 26.17
N LYS A 170 3.16 7.14 24.97
CA LYS A 170 2.29 6.60 23.92
C LYS A 170 2.97 5.33 23.41
N ILE A 171 2.58 4.18 23.96
CA ILE A 171 3.03 2.88 23.47
C ILE A 171 2.46 2.73 22.06
N ASN A 172 3.33 2.77 21.05
CA ASN A 172 2.91 2.50 19.68
C ASN A 172 2.61 1.00 19.57
N PRO A 173 1.39 0.60 19.16
CA PRO A 173 1.06 -0.80 18.93
C PRO A 173 1.97 -1.38 17.84
N VAL A 174 2.45 -2.61 18.02
CA VAL A 174 3.28 -3.31 17.03
C VAL A 174 2.38 -4.28 16.27
N ILE A 175 2.41 -4.25 14.95
CA ILE A 175 1.74 -5.28 14.15
C ILE A 175 2.66 -6.50 14.12
N GLU A 176 2.35 -7.51 14.92
CA GLU A 176 3.11 -8.76 14.93
C GLU A 176 2.63 -9.66 13.81
N PHE A 177 3.46 -9.86 12.79
CA PHE A 177 3.22 -10.89 11.79
C PHE A 177 3.60 -12.26 12.35
N GLU A 178 2.75 -13.27 12.09
CA GLU A 178 3.14 -14.63 12.45
C GLU A 178 4.28 -15.09 11.53
N PRO A 179 5.34 -15.71 12.08
CA PRO A 179 6.39 -16.28 11.25
C PRO A 179 5.77 -17.36 10.38
N LEU A 180 5.88 -17.21 9.06
CA LEU A 180 5.60 -18.34 8.17
C LEU A 180 6.66 -19.40 8.45
N GLU A 181 6.23 -20.63 8.70
CA GLU A 181 7.09 -21.78 8.42
C GLU A 181 7.50 -21.66 6.94
N THR A 182 8.82 -21.64 6.70
CA THR A 182 9.44 -21.42 5.38
C THR A 182 8.66 -22.14 4.29
N THR A 183 7.77 -21.42 3.61
CA THR A 183 6.93 -22.03 2.58
C THR A 183 7.78 -22.13 1.33
N THR A 184 8.49 -23.25 1.24
CA THR A 184 9.15 -23.65 0.00
C THR A 184 8.04 -24.19 -0.89
N LEU A 185 7.75 -23.50 -2.00
CA LEU A 185 6.82 -24.01 -3.00
C LEU A 185 7.41 -25.29 -3.60
N LEU A 186 6.99 -26.45 -3.08
CA LEU A 186 7.40 -27.73 -3.62
C LEU A 186 6.78 -27.91 -5.02
N PRO A 187 7.52 -28.46 -5.99
CA PRO A 187 6.99 -28.73 -7.30
C PRO A 187 5.85 -29.75 -7.18
N VAL A 188 4.61 -29.32 -7.45
CA VAL A 188 3.51 -30.23 -7.77
C VAL A 188 3.94 -31.08 -8.98
N ASP A 189 3.96 -32.40 -8.79
CA ASP A 189 4.29 -33.40 -9.80
C ASP A 189 3.43 -33.16 -11.06
N ALA A 190 4.08 -33.25 -12.23
CA ALA A 190 3.51 -32.95 -13.53
C ALA A 190 2.52 -34.04 -13.99
N GLY A 191 1.38 -34.14 -13.30
CA GLY A 191 0.41 -35.22 -13.49
C GLY A 191 -1.03 -34.86 -13.17
N ALA A 192 -1.49 -33.62 -13.41
CA ALA A 192 -2.91 -33.29 -13.54
C ALA A 192 -3.07 -31.93 -14.25
N GLN A 193 -3.81 -31.91 -15.36
CA GLN A 193 -4.25 -30.69 -16.03
C GLN A 193 -5.43 -30.06 -15.27
N ASP A 194 -5.54 -28.74 -15.40
CA ASP A 194 -6.57 -27.84 -14.87
C ASP A 194 -6.57 -27.62 -13.34
N GLU A 195 -5.79 -26.64 -12.88
CA GLU A 195 -6.27 -25.37 -12.30
C GLU A 195 -5.11 -24.36 -12.27
N GLY A 196 -5.31 -23.16 -12.80
CA GLY A 196 -4.31 -22.08 -12.87
C GLY A 196 -4.04 -21.41 -11.53
N GLY A 197 -3.46 -22.15 -10.57
CA GLY A 197 -3.10 -21.65 -9.25
C GLY A 197 -1.90 -20.70 -9.31
N SER A 198 -2.17 -19.39 -9.32
CA SER A 198 -1.15 -18.38 -9.04
C SER A 198 -0.59 -18.61 -7.63
N SER A 199 0.70 -18.93 -7.54
CA SER A 199 1.36 -19.14 -6.25
C SER A 199 1.69 -17.81 -5.59
N ALA A 200 0.73 -17.25 -4.86
CA ALA A 200 0.91 -16.05 -4.05
C ALA A 200 1.35 -16.46 -2.64
N VAL A 201 2.39 -15.82 -2.13
CA VAL A 201 2.78 -15.95 -0.71
C VAL A 201 1.96 -14.95 0.10
N GLN A 202 1.23 -15.44 1.10
CA GLN A 202 0.39 -14.65 2.00
C GLN A 202 0.93 -14.76 3.42
N GLN A 203 1.14 -13.62 4.08
CA GLN A 203 1.45 -13.55 5.50
C GLN A 203 0.36 -12.78 6.23
N GLU A 204 -0.11 -13.29 7.36
CA GLU A 204 -1.13 -12.64 8.20
C GLU A 204 -0.55 -12.22 9.55
N SER A 205 -1.06 -11.09 10.07
CA SER A 205 -0.70 -10.60 11.39
C SER A 205 -1.67 -11.05 12.47
N LYS A 206 -1.17 -11.09 13.71
CA LYS A 206 -2.03 -11.22 14.89
C LYS A 206 -2.96 -10.01 14.98
N PRO A 207 -4.20 -10.19 15.48
CA PRO A 207 -5.11 -9.09 15.72
C PRO A 207 -4.51 -8.08 16.70
N THR A 208 -4.57 -6.79 16.38
CA THR A 208 -4.09 -5.69 17.22
C THR A 208 -5.13 -4.56 17.26
N ASN A 209 -5.13 -3.74 18.30
CA ASN A 209 -5.99 -2.55 18.39
C ASN A 209 -5.16 -1.29 18.14
N ILE A 210 -5.68 -0.37 17.32
CA ILE A 210 -5.03 0.92 17.03
C ILE A 210 -5.94 2.05 17.51
N GLY A 211 -5.45 2.84 18.46
CA GLY A 211 -6.17 4.02 18.95
C GLY A 211 -6.34 5.12 17.90
N THR A 212 -7.13 6.14 18.24
CA THR A 212 -7.30 7.36 17.45
C THR A 212 -5.97 8.12 17.31
N GLY A 213 -5.55 8.41 16.09
CA GLY A 213 -4.28 9.09 15.81
C GLY A 213 -3.04 8.28 16.18
N ALA A 214 -3.17 6.96 16.34
CA ALA A 214 -2.04 6.07 16.59
C ALA A 214 -1.54 5.42 15.28
N THR A 215 -0.26 5.13 15.26
CA THR A 215 0.40 4.40 14.18
C THR A 215 0.90 3.08 14.73
N ALA A 216 0.58 2.00 14.02
CA ALA A 216 1.16 0.70 14.28
C ALA A 216 2.23 0.39 13.23
N GLU A 217 3.39 -0.06 13.67
CA GLU A 217 4.53 -0.35 12.80
C GLU A 217 4.92 -1.83 12.88
N SER A 218 5.50 -2.31 11.79
CA SER A 218 6.08 -3.64 11.70
C SER A 218 7.19 -3.69 10.66
N ALA A 219 8.00 -4.74 10.74
CA ALA A 219 9.08 -4.99 9.80
C ALA A 219 9.00 -6.43 9.30
N VAL A 220 9.09 -6.58 7.99
CA VAL A 220 9.00 -7.88 7.30
C VAL A 220 10.24 -8.02 6.43
N CYS A 221 11.01 -9.09 6.62
CA CYS A 221 12.13 -9.42 5.75
C CYS A 221 11.61 -10.23 4.56
N ILE A 222 11.96 -9.81 3.36
CA ILE A 222 11.66 -10.52 2.12
C ILE A 222 12.97 -10.99 1.53
N SER A 223 13.03 -12.28 1.19
CA SER A 223 14.14 -12.87 0.46
C SER A 223 13.65 -13.50 -0.84
N VAL A 224 14.30 -13.16 -1.95
CA VAL A 224 14.03 -13.70 -3.28
C VAL A 224 15.27 -14.36 -3.86
N ASP A 225 15.05 -15.45 -4.59
CA ASP A 225 16.08 -16.24 -5.28
C ASP A 225 16.61 -15.57 -6.57
N ALA A 226 15.90 -14.58 -7.11
CA ALA A 226 16.32 -13.85 -8.30
C ALA A 226 15.88 -12.38 -8.24
N LEU A 227 16.71 -11.49 -8.80
CA LEU A 227 16.41 -10.06 -8.93
C LEU A 227 15.22 -9.84 -9.85
N LYS A 228 14.07 -9.53 -9.26
CA LYS A 228 12.83 -9.22 -9.97
C LYS A 228 12.06 -8.14 -9.22
N GLN A 229 11.33 -7.32 -9.98
CA GLN A 229 10.40 -6.37 -9.38
C GLN A 229 9.17 -7.12 -8.87
N LEU A 230 8.76 -6.83 -7.63
CA LEU A 230 7.57 -7.41 -7.02
C LEU A 230 6.48 -6.36 -6.91
N ASP A 231 5.25 -6.73 -7.23
CA ASP A 231 4.06 -5.96 -6.87
C ASP A 231 3.54 -6.52 -5.54
N GLY A 232 3.61 -5.69 -4.50
CA GLY A 232 3.09 -5.98 -3.17
C GLY A 232 1.68 -5.43 -3.00
N GLN A 233 0.87 -6.14 -2.22
CA GLN A 233 -0.41 -5.67 -1.73
C GLN A 233 -0.50 -5.96 -0.23
N ILE A 234 -0.84 -4.92 0.53
CA ILE A 234 -1.22 -5.06 1.93
C ILE A 234 -2.72 -4.82 2.06
N THR A 235 -3.38 -5.75 2.76
CA THR A 235 -4.80 -5.69 3.07
C THR A 235 -4.95 -5.58 4.58
N VAL A 236 -5.45 -4.45 5.05
CA VAL A 236 -5.74 -4.23 6.46
C VAL A 236 -7.22 -4.48 6.68
N THR A 237 -7.56 -5.43 7.54
CA THR A 237 -8.92 -5.78 7.93
C THR A 237 -9.19 -5.41 9.38
N PHE A 238 -10.38 -4.93 9.70
CA PHE A 238 -10.79 -4.55 11.07
C PHE A 238 -12.32 -4.59 11.18
N ILE A 239 -12.85 -4.53 12.40
CA ILE A 239 -14.29 -4.59 12.62
C ILE A 239 -14.92 -3.20 12.45
N SER A 240 -16.02 -3.11 11.67
CA SER A 240 -16.81 -1.90 11.51
C SER A 240 -17.36 -1.42 12.85
N PRO A 241 -17.19 -0.14 13.21
CA PRO A 241 -17.76 0.41 14.44
C PRO A 241 -19.29 0.54 14.37
N GLY A 242 -19.88 0.62 13.17
CA GLY A 242 -21.33 0.79 13.00
C GLY A 242 -22.10 -0.52 12.91
N THR A 243 -21.54 -1.52 12.20
CA THR A 243 -22.24 -2.78 11.88
C THR A 243 -21.64 -4.01 12.55
N GLY A 244 -20.42 -3.91 13.08
CA GLY A 244 -19.67 -5.07 13.59
C GLY A 244 -19.17 -6.02 12.49
N THR A 245 -19.38 -5.69 11.21
CA THR A 245 -18.89 -6.49 10.08
C THR A 245 -17.43 -6.19 9.75
N PRO A 246 -16.66 -7.14 9.20
CA PRO A 246 -15.29 -6.87 8.78
C PRO A 246 -15.22 -5.86 7.62
N LEU A 247 -14.39 -4.84 7.78
CA LEU A 247 -14.00 -3.89 6.74
C LEU A 247 -12.57 -4.17 6.30
N SER A 248 -12.25 -3.83 5.06
CA SER A 248 -10.90 -3.93 4.52
C SER A 248 -10.44 -2.66 3.81
N VAL A 249 -9.15 -2.38 3.92
CA VAL A 249 -8.44 -1.32 3.18
C VAL A 249 -7.26 -1.97 2.49
N ASN A 250 -7.20 -1.80 1.16
CA ASN A 250 -6.14 -2.38 0.33
C ASN A 250 -5.18 -1.27 -0.11
N HIS A 251 -3.89 -1.53 0.02
CA HIS A 251 -2.84 -0.65 -0.50
C HIS A 251 -1.85 -1.47 -1.33
N ARG A 252 -1.59 -1.00 -2.56
CA ARG A 252 -0.65 -1.63 -3.49
C ARG A 252 0.64 -0.83 -3.51
N PHE A 253 1.77 -1.52 -3.57
CA PHE A 253 3.10 -0.92 -3.60
C PHE A 253 4.05 -1.76 -4.46
N GLY A 254 5.12 -1.15 -4.99
CA GLY A 254 6.16 -1.86 -5.72
C GLY A 254 7.40 -2.09 -4.84
N VAL A 255 7.95 -3.30 -4.85
CA VAL A 255 9.30 -3.56 -4.35
C VAL A 255 10.24 -3.55 -5.56
N HIS A 256 10.99 -2.46 -5.64
CA HIS A 256 11.95 -2.18 -6.69
C HIS A 256 13.23 -3.01 -6.58
N LEU A 257 13.91 -3.22 -7.71
CA LEU A 257 15.15 -4.00 -7.77
C LEU A 257 16.24 -3.37 -6.92
N MET A 258 16.33 -2.04 -6.94
CA MET A 258 17.31 -1.32 -6.13
C MET A 258 17.16 -1.63 -4.64
N HIS A 259 15.94 -1.82 -4.15
CA HIS A 259 15.69 -2.20 -2.75
C HIS A 259 16.20 -3.61 -2.42
N LEU A 260 16.23 -4.51 -3.40
CA LEU A 260 16.69 -5.89 -3.25
C LEU A 260 18.20 -6.06 -3.44
N ILE A 261 18.82 -5.22 -4.27
CA ILE A 261 20.25 -5.31 -4.65
C ILE A 261 21.18 -4.74 -3.56
N GLY A 262 20.68 -3.93 -2.63
CA GLY A 262 21.57 -3.17 -1.78
C GLY A 262 21.05 -2.92 -0.38
N GLY A 263 21.73 -3.50 0.60
CA GLY A 263 22.01 -2.84 1.86
C GLY A 263 22.60 -1.44 1.62
N THR A 264 22.49 -0.51 2.58
CA THR A 264 23.05 0.86 2.44
C THR A 264 24.56 0.88 2.15
N ASN A 265 25.25 -0.22 2.44
CA ASN A 265 26.70 -0.38 2.26
C ASN A 265 27.10 -0.92 0.88
N GLN A 266 26.14 -1.24 0.00
CA GLN A 266 26.39 -1.85 -1.32
C GLN A 266 26.17 -0.91 -2.48
N ARG A 267 25.77 0.33 -2.19
CA ARG A 267 25.65 1.40 -3.17
C ARG A 267 26.76 2.39 -2.89
N TYR A 268 27.62 2.60 -3.87
CA TYR A 268 28.77 3.47 -3.71
C TYR A 268 28.82 4.54 -4.78
N PHE A 269 29.34 5.71 -4.41
CA PHE A 269 29.59 6.81 -5.32
C PHE A 269 31.08 7.13 -5.41
N CYS A 270 31.60 7.06 -6.63
CA CYS A 270 32.93 7.52 -6.98
C CYS A 270 32.82 8.85 -7.73
N ALA A 271 33.25 9.95 -7.10
CA ALA A 271 33.47 11.21 -7.81
C ALA A 271 34.52 11.01 -8.92
N ALA A 272 34.33 11.66 -10.06
CA ALA A 272 35.18 11.50 -11.26
C ALA A 272 36.69 11.53 -10.98
N LYS A 273 37.14 12.44 -10.12
CA LYS A 273 38.55 12.62 -9.71
C LYS A 273 39.13 11.45 -8.90
N ASP A 274 38.27 10.70 -8.20
CA ASP A 274 38.64 9.65 -7.26
C ASP A 274 38.34 8.24 -7.79
N VAL A 275 37.75 8.13 -8.98
CA VAL A 275 37.34 6.85 -9.60
C VAL A 275 38.50 5.85 -9.62
N ALA A 276 39.65 6.23 -10.17
CA ALA A 276 40.81 5.34 -10.29
C ALA A 276 41.28 4.83 -8.92
N ARG A 277 41.42 5.73 -7.94
CA ARG A 277 41.90 5.41 -6.60
C ARG A 277 40.89 4.54 -5.82
N LYS A 278 39.62 4.92 -5.81
CA LYS A 278 38.57 4.23 -5.05
C LYS A 278 38.28 2.84 -5.61
N LEU A 279 38.36 2.66 -6.94
CA LEU A 279 38.21 1.34 -7.55
C LEU A 279 39.40 0.43 -7.18
N GLU A 280 40.63 0.94 -7.22
CA GLU A 280 41.82 0.19 -6.77
C GLU A 280 41.73 -0.22 -5.29
N ASP A 281 41.34 0.70 -4.41
CA ASP A 281 41.25 0.47 -2.95
C ASP A 281 40.28 -0.66 -2.58
N HIS A 282 39.22 -0.87 -3.36
CA HIS A 282 38.21 -1.90 -3.09
C HIS A 282 38.50 -3.23 -3.82
N SER A 283 39.71 -3.39 -4.39
CA SER A 283 40.05 -4.51 -5.29
C SER A 283 39.06 -4.65 -6.46
N ILE A 284 38.41 -3.54 -6.80
CA ILE A 284 37.45 -3.48 -7.88
C ILE A 284 38.25 -3.35 -9.16
N LYS A 285 38.24 -4.40 -9.97
CA LYS A 285 38.69 -4.26 -11.35
C LYS A 285 37.77 -3.24 -12.01
N VAL A 286 38.33 -2.10 -12.42
CA VAL A 286 37.61 -1.07 -13.16
C VAL A 286 36.86 -1.77 -14.28
N PRO A 287 35.52 -1.77 -14.27
CA PRO A 287 34.75 -2.34 -15.35
C PRO A 287 35.22 -1.65 -16.63
N ARG A 288 35.86 -2.40 -17.52
CA ARG A 288 36.23 -1.84 -18.82
C ARG A 288 34.93 -1.46 -19.50
N LEU A 289 34.91 -0.29 -20.16
CA LEU A 289 33.83 0.07 -21.06
C LEU A 289 33.60 -1.16 -21.93
N MET A 290 32.36 -1.66 -21.98
CA MET A 290 32.06 -2.74 -22.91
C MET A 290 32.55 -2.31 -24.30
N ASP A 291 33.13 -3.22 -25.08
CA ASP A 291 33.70 -2.88 -26.39
C ASP A 291 32.65 -2.26 -27.35
N SER A 292 31.37 -2.42 -27.03
CA SER A 292 30.26 -1.63 -27.55
C SER A 292 29.77 -0.63 -26.48
N PRO A 293 29.54 0.66 -26.82
CA PRO A 293 28.88 1.57 -25.90
C PRO A 293 27.58 0.92 -25.40
N GLY A 294 27.45 0.79 -24.08
CA GLY A 294 26.23 0.28 -23.47
C GLY A 294 25.04 1.17 -23.83
N PRO A 295 23.80 0.70 -23.61
CA PRO A 295 22.63 1.56 -23.77
C PRO A 295 22.80 2.79 -22.87
N SER A 296 22.79 3.99 -23.47
CA SER A 296 22.80 5.23 -22.71
C SER A 296 21.40 5.48 -22.16
N ILE A 297 21.35 5.98 -20.93
CA ILE A 297 20.12 6.23 -20.21
C ILE A 297 20.22 7.65 -19.64
N THR A 298 19.19 8.46 -19.85
CA THR A 298 19.06 9.77 -19.22
C THR A 298 18.48 9.59 -17.82
N ILE A 299 18.97 10.29 -16.80
CA ILE A 299 18.52 10.15 -15.41
C ILE A 299 18.54 11.51 -14.71
N ASP A 300 17.56 11.77 -13.85
CA ASP A 300 17.59 12.91 -12.93
C ASP A 300 18.74 12.77 -11.89
N LEU A 301 19.56 13.81 -11.80
CA LEU A 301 20.66 13.92 -10.83
C LEU A 301 20.17 13.85 -9.38
N ALA A 302 19.00 14.40 -9.06
CA ALA A 302 18.40 14.33 -7.72
C ALA A 302 18.05 12.89 -7.34
N TYR A 303 17.53 12.11 -8.30
CA TYR A 303 17.28 10.69 -8.10
C TYR A 303 18.58 9.92 -7.84
N LEU A 304 19.62 10.14 -8.65
CA LEU A 304 20.93 9.49 -8.46
C LEU A 304 21.53 9.82 -7.08
N ARG A 305 21.44 11.08 -6.65
CA ARG A 305 21.88 11.49 -5.30
C ARG A 305 21.17 10.71 -4.21
N ASN A 306 19.84 10.60 -4.30
CA ASN A 306 19.05 9.90 -3.29
C ASN A 306 19.29 8.38 -3.33
N ALA A 307 19.34 7.78 -4.53
CA ALA A 307 19.49 6.35 -4.71
C ALA A 307 20.85 5.82 -4.21
N PHE A 308 21.92 6.60 -4.38
CA PHE A 308 23.29 6.25 -4.00
C PHE A 308 23.80 7.02 -2.77
N SER A 309 22.93 7.74 -2.06
CA SER A 309 23.26 8.54 -0.87
C SER A 309 24.43 9.52 -1.08
N VAL A 310 24.49 10.19 -2.24
CA VAL A 310 25.58 11.11 -2.58
C VAL A 310 25.47 12.40 -1.77
N PRO A 311 26.50 12.77 -0.98
CA PRO A 311 26.50 14.02 -0.24
C PRO A 311 26.37 15.23 -1.18
N PRO A 312 25.62 16.29 -0.79
CA PRO A 312 25.44 17.44 -1.66
C PRO A 312 26.73 18.12 -2.11
N VAL A 313 27.78 18.00 -1.29
CA VAL A 313 29.11 18.62 -1.44
C VAL A 313 30.01 17.95 -2.47
N ASP A 314 29.80 16.66 -2.77
CA ASP A 314 30.75 15.90 -3.59
C ASP A 314 30.60 16.17 -5.09
N GLY A 315 29.50 16.83 -5.49
CA GLY A 315 29.17 17.06 -6.90
C GLY A 315 28.84 15.75 -7.63
N ILE A 316 28.18 15.85 -8.79
CA ILE A 316 28.09 14.74 -9.74
C ILE A 316 28.59 15.31 -11.05
N ASP A 317 29.84 14.99 -11.39
CA ASP A 317 30.51 15.48 -12.59
C ASP A 317 30.56 14.38 -13.67
N VAL A 318 30.79 14.78 -14.92
CA VAL A 318 31.06 13.83 -16.01
C VAL A 318 32.24 12.93 -15.66
N GLY A 319 32.06 11.63 -15.82
CA GLY A 319 33.01 10.60 -15.42
C GLY A 319 32.81 10.05 -14.01
N SER A 320 31.88 10.60 -13.21
CA SER A 320 31.50 10.01 -11.93
C SER A 320 30.86 8.64 -12.15
N VAL A 321 31.04 7.73 -11.20
CA VAL A 321 30.56 6.34 -11.29
C VAL A 321 29.74 5.98 -10.07
N PHE A 322 28.54 5.47 -10.29
CA PHE A 322 27.68 4.88 -9.28
C PHE A 322 27.83 3.37 -9.34
N VAL A 323 28.19 2.73 -8.24
CA VAL A 323 28.50 1.30 -8.20
C VAL A 323 27.45 0.57 -7.37
N LEU A 324 26.91 -0.50 -7.93
CA LEU A 324 26.09 -1.49 -7.27
C LEU A 324 26.93 -2.74 -7.04
N LEU A 325 27.14 -3.09 -5.78
CA LEU A 325 27.84 -4.28 -5.36
C LEU A 325 26.81 -5.33 -4.92
N SER A 326 26.92 -6.54 -5.47
CA SER A 326 26.22 -7.70 -4.90
C SER A 326 26.86 -8.13 -3.57
N ASP A 327 26.08 -8.74 -2.67
CA ASP A 327 26.51 -9.28 -1.36
C ASP A 327 27.78 -10.14 -1.42
N HIS A 328 28.04 -10.77 -2.57
CA HIS A 328 29.21 -11.64 -2.77
C HIS A 328 30.38 -10.95 -3.51
N ASN A 329 30.35 -9.62 -3.69
CA ASN A 329 31.34 -8.86 -4.49
C ASN A 329 31.55 -9.40 -5.92
N SER A 330 30.68 -10.29 -6.40
CA SER A 330 30.87 -11.03 -7.65
C SER A 330 30.29 -10.30 -8.86
N ILE A 331 29.31 -9.42 -8.63
CA ILE A 331 28.65 -8.66 -9.68
C ILE A 331 28.77 -7.20 -9.33
N MET A 332 29.46 -6.50 -10.22
CA MET A 332 29.57 -5.06 -10.18
C MET A 332 28.87 -4.47 -11.38
N LEU A 333 27.76 -3.79 -11.12
CA LEU A 333 27.14 -2.92 -12.11
C LEU A 333 27.52 -1.50 -11.75
N GLY A 334 28.34 -0.89 -12.60
CA GLY A 334 28.63 0.53 -12.52
C GLY A 334 27.74 1.29 -13.49
N LEU A 335 27.41 2.51 -13.14
CA LEU A 335 26.71 3.46 -13.98
C LEU A 335 27.57 4.72 -14.03
N ARG A 336 28.15 5.02 -15.19
CA ARG A 336 29.06 6.14 -15.38
C ARG A 336 28.31 7.30 -16.02
N VAL A 337 28.50 8.51 -15.50
CA VAL A 337 28.01 9.74 -16.14
C VAL A 337 28.84 10.04 -17.39
N SER A 338 28.22 10.00 -18.57
CA SER A 338 28.87 10.30 -19.85
C SER A 338 28.71 11.76 -20.24
N SER A 339 27.54 12.34 -20.02
CA SER A 339 27.27 13.76 -20.27
C SER A 339 26.29 14.32 -19.24
N ILE A 340 26.35 15.64 -18.99
CA ILE A 340 25.37 16.37 -18.17
C ILE A 340 24.87 17.51 -19.04
N ASP A 341 23.57 17.57 -19.25
CA ASP A 341 22.98 18.56 -20.13
C ASP A 341 22.93 19.94 -19.46
N ALA A 342 23.35 20.96 -20.21
CA ALA A 342 23.60 22.29 -19.66
C ALA A 342 22.28 23.00 -19.39
N GLY A 343 21.86 23.04 -18.13
CA GLY A 343 20.63 23.71 -17.69
C GLY A 343 19.46 22.78 -17.41
N SER A 344 19.61 21.47 -17.65
CA SER A 344 18.68 20.46 -17.14
C SER A 344 19.27 19.75 -15.91
N GLN A 345 18.41 19.23 -15.04
CA GLN A 345 18.85 18.41 -13.88
C GLN A 345 19.10 16.95 -14.29
N HIS A 346 19.41 16.70 -15.57
CA HIS A 346 19.54 15.35 -16.12
C HIS A 346 20.99 15.05 -16.53
N ALA A 347 21.39 13.80 -16.32
CA ALA A 347 22.64 13.23 -16.77
C ALA A 347 22.38 12.08 -17.73
N GLU A 348 23.17 12.02 -18.81
CA GLU A 348 23.30 10.81 -19.61
C GLU A 348 24.31 9.89 -18.94
N CYS A 349 23.92 8.64 -18.75
CA CYS A 349 24.69 7.64 -18.07
C CYS A 349 24.83 6.38 -18.92
N GLU A 350 25.99 5.75 -18.82
CA GLU A 350 26.34 4.50 -19.51
C GLU A 350 26.61 3.41 -18.48
N TRP A 351 26.03 2.23 -18.69
CA TRP A 351 26.33 1.07 -17.85
C TRP A 351 27.74 0.54 -18.15
N ILE A 352 28.48 0.28 -17.08
CA ILE A 352 29.78 -0.38 -17.10
C ILE A 352 29.68 -1.67 -16.26
N GLY A 353 30.24 -2.77 -16.74
CA GLY A 353 30.16 -4.07 -16.07
C GLY A 353 31.47 -4.84 -16.19
N ASP A 354 31.80 -5.64 -15.19
CA ASP A 354 32.98 -6.51 -15.26
C ASP A 354 32.68 -7.71 -16.17
N ARG A 355 33.34 -7.77 -17.32
CA ARG A 355 33.25 -8.89 -18.28
C ARG A 355 34.05 -10.11 -17.82
N ASP A 356 35.01 -9.93 -16.92
CA ASP A 356 36.03 -10.93 -16.59
C ASP A 356 35.77 -11.62 -15.24
N GLY A 357 34.51 -11.72 -14.80
CA GLY A 357 34.06 -12.38 -13.57
C GLY A 357 34.27 -13.91 -13.52
N ALA A 358 35.36 -14.42 -14.07
CA ALA A 358 35.68 -15.83 -14.21
C ALA A 358 36.49 -16.45 -13.05
N ALA A 359 36.64 -15.81 -11.87
CA ALA A 359 37.57 -16.34 -10.86
C ALA A 359 37.28 -16.16 -9.37
N ALA A 360 36.12 -15.63 -8.94
CA ALA A 360 35.82 -15.51 -7.51
C ALA A 360 34.48 -16.18 -7.17
N VAL A 361 34.57 -17.42 -6.67
CA VAL A 361 33.57 -18.20 -5.91
C VAL A 361 32.12 -17.72 -6.08
N GLY A 362 31.51 -18.12 -7.20
CA GLY A 362 30.12 -17.84 -7.57
C GLY A 362 30.02 -17.91 -9.09
N GLU A 363 29.01 -18.59 -9.64
CA GLU A 363 28.82 -18.57 -11.10
C GLU A 363 28.59 -17.12 -11.54
N PRO A 364 29.35 -16.59 -12.52
CA PRO A 364 29.08 -15.28 -13.07
C PRO A 364 27.65 -15.25 -13.60
N LEU A 365 26.93 -14.13 -13.38
CA LEU A 365 25.67 -13.89 -14.08
C LEU A 365 25.91 -14.10 -15.57
N SER A 366 25.07 -14.89 -16.21
CA SER A 366 25.13 -15.02 -17.67
C SER A 366 25.00 -13.62 -18.30
N ASP A 367 25.66 -13.40 -19.44
CA ASP A 367 25.57 -12.13 -20.18
C ASP A 367 24.11 -11.70 -20.39
N GLN A 368 23.22 -12.68 -20.59
CA GLN A 368 21.78 -12.48 -20.70
C GLN A 368 21.16 -11.97 -19.40
N ALA A 369 21.49 -12.56 -18.25
CA ALA A 369 20.97 -12.14 -16.96
C ALA A 369 21.49 -10.75 -16.55
N ALA A 370 22.76 -10.43 -16.84
CA ALA A 370 23.31 -9.10 -16.65
C ALA A 370 22.61 -8.05 -17.54
N SER A 371 22.37 -8.38 -18.81
CA SER A 371 21.61 -7.54 -19.75
C SER A 371 20.17 -7.32 -19.29
N ASP A 372 19.49 -8.36 -18.79
CA ASP A 372 18.13 -8.25 -18.26
C ASP A 372 18.06 -7.40 -16.99
N VAL A 373 19.03 -7.53 -16.08
CA VAL A 373 19.14 -6.66 -14.89
C VAL A 373 19.40 -5.22 -15.30
N ILE A 374 20.32 -4.96 -16.23
CA ILE A 374 20.57 -3.62 -16.79
C ILE A 374 19.30 -3.05 -17.41
N ARG A 375 18.58 -3.84 -18.21
CA ARG A 375 17.33 -3.42 -18.85
C ARG A 375 16.27 -3.06 -17.82
N LEU A 376 16.08 -3.90 -16.79
CA LEU A 376 15.09 -3.66 -15.74
C LEU A 376 15.47 -2.46 -14.86
N LEU A 377 16.74 -2.33 -14.47
CA LEU A 377 17.23 -1.16 -13.75
C LEU A 377 17.08 0.11 -14.59
N SER A 378 17.39 0.05 -15.88
CA SER A 378 17.20 1.19 -16.79
C SER A 378 15.74 1.58 -16.90
N GLN A 379 14.82 0.61 -17.01
CA GLN A 379 13.37 0.87 -17.02
C GLN A 379 12.90 1.48 -15.69
N GLU A 380 13.37 0.96 -14.56
CA GLU A 380 13.03 1.46 -13.23
C GLU A 380 13.51 2.90 -13.05
N ILE A 381 14.78 3.16 -13.31
CA ILE A 381 15.36 4.49 -13.20
C ILE A 381 14.68 5.46 -14.17
N SER A 382 14.36 5.01 -15.38
CA SER A 382 13.64 5.84 -16.36
C SER A 382 12.22 6.20 -15.93
N SER A 383 11.55 5.34 -15.15
CA SER A 383 10.20 5.63 -14.65
C SER A 383 10.15 6.78 -13.64
N HIS A 384 11.30 7.21 -13.11
CA HIS A 384 11.43 8.34 -12.19
C HIS A 384 11.76 9.68 -12.89
N ILE A 385 11.74 9.73 -14.23
CA ILE A 385 12.05 10.92 -15.03
C ILE A 385 10.81 11.82 -15.27
N CYS A 386 9.60 11.36 -14.93
CA CYS A 386 8.34 12.07 -15.21
C CYS A 386 7.81 12.88 -14.04
#